data_AF-A0A5D2E2B4-F1
#
_entry.id   AF-A0A5D2E2B4-F1
#
_cell.length_a   1.000
_cell.length_b   1.000
_cell.length_c   1.000
_cell.angle_alpha   90.00
_cell.angle_beta   90.00
_cell.angle_gamma   90.00
#
_symmetry.space_group_name_H-M   'P 1'
#
loop_
_entity.id
_entity.type
_entity.pdbx_description
1 polymer ?
#
loop_
_entity_poly.entity_id
_entity_poly.type
_entity_poly.pdbx_seq_one_letter_code
_entity_poly.pdbx_strand_id
1 'polypeptide(L)'
;MGVDLESISEASSGAIGSLLSTTILYPLDTCKTKYQAEVQTHGQRKYRNLSDVLWEAVSTGQVLSLYQGLGTKNLQSFIAQFVYFYGYSYFKRLYLENSGSKSIGTKVNLILAAGAGACTAIVTQPLDTASSRMQTSAFGKSKGLWKTLTEGTLSDAFDGLGISLLLTSNPAIQYTVFDQLKQRLLKQKLKKADHDSSPVVLSAFTAFLLGAISKSIATFLTYPAIRCKVMIQAADPEDDDDDDKTKRAQSKSRKTVSGVVSAIWRREGILGFFKGLDAQITKTVLSSALLLMIKEKITAITWVLILAIRRSLLLRNGRLKNV
;
A
#
# COMPACT_ATOMS: atom_id res chain seq x y z
N MET A 1 -4.20 31.87 -15.43
CA MET A 1 -4.32 30.58 -14.71
C MET A 1 -3.84 30.81 -13.29
N GLY A 2 -4.74 31.16 -12.38
CA GLY A 2 -4.41 31.27 -10.96
C GLY A 2 -4.21 29.87 -10.40
N VAL A 3 -3.05 29.62 -9.82
CA VAL A 3 -2.77 28.35 -9.15
C VAL A 3 -3.77 28.19 -8.00
N ASP A 4 -4.54 27.11 -8.02
CA ASP A 4 -5.57 26.86 -7.03
C ASP A 4 -4.90 26.44 -5.71
N LEU A 5 -4.64 27.44 -4.85
CA LEU A 5 -3.93 27.30 -3.57
C LEU A 5 -4.55 26.22 -2.68
N GLU A 6 -5.85 26.00 -2.81
CA GLU A 6 -6.60 24.93 -2.13
C GLU A 6 -6.18 23.55 -2.62
N SER A 7 -6.14 23.33 -3.94
CA SER A 7 -5.68 22.07 -4.53
C SER A 7 -4.22 21.75 -4.17
N ILE A 8 -3.34 22.76 -4.13
CA ILE A 8 -1.94 22.57 -3.70
C ILE A 8 -1.86 22.23 -2.21
N SER A 9 -2.64 22.90 -1.37
CA SER A 9 -2.73 22.62 0.07
C SER A 9 -3.19 21.18 0.31
N GLU A 10 -4.25 20.75 -0.36
CA GLU A 10 -4.77 19.39 -0.26
C GLU A 10 -3.79 18.33 -0.76
N ALA A 11 -3.15 18.57 -1.91
CA ALA A 11 -2.17 17.65 -2.47
C ALA A 11 -0.92 17.53 -1.57
N SER A 12 -0.41 18.66 -1.07
CA SER A 12 0.79 18.70 -0.22
C SER A 12 0.53 18.08 1.14
N SER A 13 -0.61 18.39 1.76
CA SER A 13 -1.02 17.79 3.04
C SER A 13 -1.25 16.29 2.93
N GLY A 14 -1.87 15.84 1.84
CA GLY A 14 -2.03 14.42 1.53
C GLY A 14 -0.69 13.70 1.35
N ALA A 15 0.24 14.29 0.59
CA ALA A 15 1.56 13.69 0.34
C ALA A 15 2.41 13.60 1.61
N ILE A 16 2.52 14.70 2.37
CA ILE A 16 3.27 14.73 3.63
C ILE A 16 2.63 13.79 4.66
N GLY A 17 1.30 13.80 4.77
CA GLY A 17 0.57 12.90 5.66
C GLY A 17 0.79 11.44 5.33
N SER A 18 0.79 11.09 4.04
CA SER A 18 1.07 9.73 3.59
C SER A 18 2.51 9.30 3.89
N LEU A 19 3.50 10.18 3.65
CA LEU A 19 4.91 9.87 3.91
C LEU A 19 5.18 9.71 5.41
N LEU A 20 4.66 10.61 6.25
CA LEU A 20 4.81 10.54 7.71
C LEU A 20 4.09 9.31 8.28
N SER A 21 2.85 9.05 7.86
CA SER A 21 2.11 7.86 8.30
C SER A 21 2.85 6.57 7.91
N THR A 22 3.36 6.49 6.67
CA THR A 22 4.14 5.34 6.20
C THR A 22 5.42 5.17 7.01
N THR A 23 6.14 6.26 7.29
CA THR A 23 7.40 6.22 8.04
C THR A 23 7.16 5.76 9.48
N ILE A 24 6.16 6.32 10.17
CA ILE A 24 5.80 5.97 11.55
C ILE A 24 5.38 4.49 11.65
N LEU A 25 4.65 3.99 10.65
CA LEU A 25 4.15 2.61 10.63
C LEU A 25 5.11 1.63 9.95
N TYR A 26 6.23 2.08 9.41
CA TYR A 26 7.15 1.22 8.69
C TYR A 26 7.73 0.07 9.55
N PRO A 27 8.03 0.27 10.85
CA PRO A 27 8.42 -0.84 11.72
C PRO A 27 7.37 -1.95 11.80
N LEU A 28 6.09 -1.58 11.85
CA LEU A 28 4.98 -2.52 11.84
C LEU A 28 4.91 -3.27 10.49
N ASP A 29 5.22 -2.59 9.39
CA ASP A 29 5.31 -3.19 8.05
C ASP A 29 6.40 -4.24 7.97
N THR A 30 7.60 -3.91 8.42
CA THR A 30 8.73 -4.85 8.42
C THR A 30 8.43 -6.06 9.28
N CYS A 31 7.90 -5.87 10.49
CA CYS A 31 7.48 -6.99 11.34
C CYS A 31 6.42 -7.85 10.64
N LYS A 32 5.42 -7.22 9.99
CA LYS A 32 4.34 -7.93 9.30
C LYS A 32 4.90 -8.74 8.14
N THR A 33 5.71 -8.13 7.28
CA THR A 33 6.27 -8.77 6.08
C THR A 33 7.17 -9.94 6.47
N LYS A 34 8.03 -9.79 7.50
CA LYS A 34 8.84 -10.88 8.05
C LYS A 34 7.98 -12.02 8.60
N TYR A 35 6.97 -11.70 9.40
CA TYR A 35 6.07 -12.70 9.97
C TYR A 35 5.27 -13.46 8.89
N GLN A 36 4.86 -12.77 7.82
CA GLN A 36 4.14 -13.36 6.68
C GLN A 36 5.03 -14.26 5.82
N ALA A 37 6.30 -13.87 5.63
CA ALA A 37 7.28 -14.62 4.86
C ALA A 37 7.73 -15.91 5.56
N GLU A 38 7.67 -15.94 6.89
CA GLU A 38 8.07 -17.10 7.68
C GLU A 38 7.16 -18.31 7.41
N VAL A 39 7.77 -19.44 7.06
CA VAL A 39 7.13 -20.75 6.91
C VAL A 39 7.65 -21.69 7.98
N GLN A 40 6.73 -22.38 8.66
CA GLN A 40 7.10 -23.40 9.65
C GLN A 40 8.06 -24.44 9.05
N THR A 41 9.22 -24.64 9.67
CA THR A 41 10.25 -25.56 9.20
C THR A 41 10.57 -26.57 10.31
N HIS A 42 10.54 -27.86 10.00
CA HIS A 42 10.71 -28.97 10.96
C HIS A 42 9.81 -28.88 12.21
N GLY A 43 8.57 -28.39 12.05
CA GLY A 43 7.63 -28.25 13.16
C GLY A 43 7.92 -27.08 14.11
N GLN A 44 9.02 -26.35 13.93
CA GLN A 44 9.37 -25.17 14.72
C GLN A 44 8.96 -23.88 13.99
N ARG A 45 8.44 -22.92 14.75
CA ARG A 45 8.11 -21.57 14.26
C ARG A 45 9.11 -20.60 14.86
N LYS A 46 9.87 -19.87 14.02
CA LYS A 46 10.79 -18.84 14.52
C LYS A 46 10.05 -17.73 15.27
N TYR A 47 8.88 -17.34 14.77
CA TYR A 47 8.01 -16.33 15.38
C TYR A 47 6.63 -16.91 15.65
N ARG A 48 6.15 -16.78 16.88
CA ARG A 48 4.77 -17.11 17.28
C ARG A 48 3.85 -15.94 17.00
N ASN A 49 4.34 -14.72 17.27
CA ASN A 49 3.61 -13.48 17.15
C ASN A 49 4.44 -12.41 16.45
N LEU A 50 3.76 -11.34 16.02
CA LEU A 50 4.40 -10.14 15.48
C LEU A 50 5.35 -9.46 16.48
N SER A 51 5.01 -9.54 17.78
CA SER A 51 5.83 -9.01 18.88
C SER A 51 7.21 -9.66 18.93
N ASP A 52 7.33 -10.92 18.53
CA ASP A 52 8.59 -11.66 18.59
C ASP A 52 9.59 -11.10 17.59
N VAL A 53 9.10 -10.65 16.42
CA VAL A 53 9.92 -9.99 15.40
C VAL A 53 10.42 -8.63 15.89
N LEU A 54 9.56 -7.87 16.59
CA LEU A 54 9.94 -6.60 17.19
C LEU A 54 10.95 -6.82 18.34
N TRP A 55 10.71 -7.83 19.17
CA TRP A 55 11.59 -8.19 20.28
C TRP A 55 12.96 -8.64 19.79
N GLU A 56 13.03 -9.43 18.71
CA GLU A 56 14.30 -9.79 18.07
C GLU A 56 15.06 -8.52 17.67
N ALA A 57 14.44 -7.57 16.97
CA ALA A 57 15.09 -6.32 16.56
C ALA A 57 15.62 -5.48 17.74
N VAL A 58 14.90 -5.46 18.86
CA VAL A 58 15.30 -4.74 20.08
C VAL A 58 16.44 -5.48 20.78
N SER A 59 16.31 -6.79 20.97
CA SER A 59 17.29 -7.62 21.68
C SER A 59 18.62 -7.74 20.94
N THR A 60 18.62 -7.69 19.60
CA THR A 60 19.86 -7.68 18.80
C THR A 60 20.47 -6.28 18.65
N GLY A 61 19.84 -5.23 19.21
CA GLY A 61 20.29 -3.84 19.07
C GLY A 61 20.11 -3.27 17.66
N GLN A 62 19.36 -3.94 16.78
CA GLN A 62 19.21 -3.61 15.37
C GLN A 62 17.86 -2.92 15.07
N VAL A 63 17.39 -2.03 15.94
CA VAL A 63 16.09 -1.34 15.79
C VAL A 63 15.99 -0.55 14.48
N LEU A 64 17.09 0.06 14.02
CA LEU A 64 17.13 0.76 12.72
C LEU A 64 16.90 -0.19 11.54
N SER A 65 17.14 -1.49 11.71
CA SER A 65 16.88 -2.50 10.68
C SER A 65 15.39 -2.72 10.43
N LEU A 66 14.50 -2.25 11.31
CA LEU A 66 13.07 -2.19 11.05
C LEU A 66 12.73 -1.24 9.89
N TYR A 67 13.66 -0.37 9.48
CA TYR A 67 13.53 0.54 8.33
C TYR A 67 14.21 0.05 7.05
N GLN A 68 14.67 -1.20 7.01
CA GLN A 68 15.26 -1.80 5.82
C GLN A 68 14.28 -1.80 4.64
N GLY A 69 14.72 -1.26 3.51
CA GLY A 69 13.90 -1.17 2.30
C GLY A 69 12.96 0.04 2.23
N LEU A 70 12.91 0.93 3.24
CA LEU A 70 11.99 2.09 3.25
C LEU A 70 12.20 2.98 2.01
N GLY A 71 13.46 3.33 1.70
CA GLY A 71 13.80 4.14 0.53
C GLY A 71 13.35 3.49 -0.78
N THR A 72 13.59 2.18 -0.92
CA THR A 72 13.13 1.39 -2.07
C THR A 72 11.60 1.39 -2.17
N LYS A 73 10.91 1.24 -1.03
CA LYS A 73 9.45 1.19 -1.00
C LYS A 73 8.82 2.54 -1.38
N ASN A 74 9.40 3.64 -0.91
CA ASN A 74 8.98 4.98 -1.28
C ASN A 74 9.23 5.26 -2.77
N LEU A 75 10.41 4.90 -3.30
CA LEU A 75 10.72 5.03 -4.72
C LEU A 75 9.74 4.22 -5.58
N GLN A 76 9.48 2.97 -5.19
CA GLN A 76 8.48 2.10 -5.83
C GLN A 76 7.10 2.75 -5.85
N SER A 77 6.67 3.29 -4.70
CA SER A 77 5.35 3.94 -4.56
C SER A 77 5.23 5.19 -5.43
N PHE A 78 6.29 6.01 -5.48
CA PHE A 78 6.34 7.20 -6.34
C PHE A 78 6.20 6.83 -7.82
N ILE A 79 7.00 5.88 -8.30
CA ILE A 79 6.94 5.40 -9.69
C ILE A 79 5.57 4.79 -9.97
N ALA A 80 5.02 4.01 -9.04
CA ALA A 80 3.71 3.38 -9.20
C ALA A 80 2.60 4.41 -9.43
N GLN A 81 2.60 5.47 -8.62
CA GLN A 81 1.61 6.53 -8.69
C GLN A 81 1.71 7.30 -10.02
N PHE A 82 2.93 7.60 -10.46
CA PHE A 82 3.18 8.27 -11.73
C PHE A 82 2.69 7.42 -12.91
N VAL A 83 3.13 6.17 -13.00
CA VAL A 83 2.77 5.26 -14.10
C VAL A 83 1.26 5.00 -14.12
N TYR A 84 0.64 4.85 -12.94
CA TYR A 84 -0.81 4.61 -12.85
C TYR A 84 -1.61 5.80 -13.38
N PHE A 85 -1.36 7.00 -12.88
CA PHE A 85 -2.15 8.17 -13.30
C PHE A 85 -1.86 8.58 -14.73
N TYR A 86 -0.61 8.49 -15.17
CA TYR A 86 -0.25 8.76 -16.56
C TYR A 86 -0.92 7.74 -17.48
N GLY A 87 -0.77 6.44 -17.20
CA GLY A 87 -1.37 5.35 -17.97
C GLY A 87 -2.89 5.44 -18.02
N TYR A 88 -3.54 5.69 -16.89
CA TYR A 88 -5.00 5.88 -16.82
C TYR A 88 -5.44 7.10 -17.65
N SER A 89 -4.76 8.23 -17.52
CA SER A 89 -5.07 9.45 -18.28
C SER A 89 -4.88 9.25 -19.78
N TYR A 90 -3.83 8.52 -20.16
CA TYR A 90 -3.55 8.15 -21.55
C TYR A 90 -4.62 7.23 -22.13
N PHE A 91 -4.96 6.13 -21.45
CA PHE A 91 -6.02 5.21 -21.88
C PHE A 91 -7.39 5.89 -21.94
N LYS A 92 -7.68 6.77 -20.97
CA LYS A 92 -8.87 7.62 -20.98
C LYS A 92 -8.93 8.53 -22.20
N ARG A 93 -7.83 9.21 -22.54
CA ARG A 93 -7.78 10.09 -23.71
C ARG A 93 -8.00 9.31 -25.01
N LEU A 94 -7.28 8.19 -25.20
CA LEU A 94 -7.43 7.33 -26.37
C LEU A 94 -8.87 6.83 -26.55
N TYR A 95 -9.53 6.42 -25.46
CA TYR A 95 -10.91 5.95 -25.52
C TYR A 95 -11.87 7.06 -25.96
N LEU A 96 -11.74 8.27 -25.41
CA LEU A 96 -12.60 9.40 -25.73
C LEU A 96 -12.42 9.87 -27.18
N GLU A 97 -11.18 9.89 -27.68
CA GLU A 97 -10.85 10.21 -29.07
C GLU A 97 -11.43 9.17 -30.05
N ASN A 98 -11.27 7.87 -29.75
CA ASN A 98 -11.76 6.81 -30.64
C ASN A 98 -13.28 6.61 -30.61
N SER A 99 -13.92 6.85 -29.46
CA SER A 99 -15.37 6.59 -29.29
C SER A 99 -16.24 7.80 -29.62
N GLY A 100 -15.67 9.00 -29.77
CA GLY A 100 -16.41 10.26 -29.93
C GLY A 100 -17.32 10.63 -28.76
N SER A 101 -17.25 9.91 -27.64
CA SER A 101 -18.11 10.11 -26.47
C SER A 101 -17.58 11.24 -25.59
N LYS A 102 -18.49 12.04 -25.02
CA LYS A 102 -18.16 13.08 -24.03
C LYS A 102 -18.00 12.54 -22.60
N SER A 103 -18.34 11.28 -22.35
CA SER A 103 -18.27 10.67 -21.01
C SER A 103 -17.84 9.20 -21.03
N ILE A 104 -17.32 8.73 -19.90
CA ILE A 104 -16.88 7.35 -19.71
C ILE A 104 -17.87 6.63 -18.80
N GLY A 105 -18.50 5.57 -19.31
CA GLY A 105 -19.34 4.70 -18.50
C GLY A 105 -18.52 3.89 -17.50
N THR A 106 -19.13 3.52 -16.37
CA THR A 106 -18.45 2.83 -15.25
C THR A 106 -17.70 1.57 -15.67
N LYS A 107 -18.28 0.75 -16.56
CA LYS A 107 -17.63 -0.48 -17.06
C LYS A 107 -16.34 -0.20 -17.80
N VAL A 108 -16.35 0.78 -18.70
CA VAL A 108 -15.17 1.20 -19.46
C VAL A 108 -14.14 1.79 -18.50
N ASN A 109 -14.56 2.65 -17.58
CA ASN A 109 -13.67 3.25 -16.59
C ASN A 109 -12.89 2.20 -15.80
N LEU A 110 -13.56 1.11 -15.39
CA LEU A 110 -12.93 -0.01 -14.70
C LEU A 110 -11.91 -0.74 -15.57
N ILE A 111 -12.19 -0.94 -16.87
CA ILE A 111 -11.25 -1.58 -17.81
C ILE A 111 -9.99 -0.70 -17.98
N LEU A 112 -10.17 0.62 -18.17
CA LEU A 112 -9.05 1.55 -18.32
C LEU A 112 -8.20 1.62 -17.03
N ALA A 113 -8.85 1.64 -15.87
CA ALA A 113 -8.17 1.59 -14.57
C ALA A 113 -7.42 0.27 -14.35
N ALA A 114 -8.01 -0.87 -14.74
CA ALA A 114 -7.36 -2.17 -14.67
C ALA A 114 -6.15 -2.27 -15.60
N GLY A 115 -6.26 -1.76 -16.83
CA GLY A 115 -5.13 -1.67 -17.76
C GLY A 115 -3.98 -0.81 -17.20
N ALA A 116 -4.30 0.35 -16.64
CA ALA A 116 -3.31 1.21 -15.99
C ALA A 116 -2.65 0.52 -14.78
N GLY A 117 -3.45 -0.16 -13.95
CA GLY A 117 -2.96 -0.96 -12.82
C GLY A 117 -2.03 -2.10 -13.25
N ALA A 118 -2.32 -2.77 -14.37
CA ALA A 118 -1.47 -3.82 -14.92
C ALA A 118 -0.13 -3.27 -15.41
N CYS A 119 -0.13 -2.15 -16.16
CA CYS A 119 1.10 -1.47 -16.58
C CYS A 119 1.94 -1.06 -15.37
N THR A 120 1.32 -0.46 -14.35
CA THR A 120 1.98 -0.09 -13.10
C THR A 120 2.60 -1.30 -12.40
N ALA A 121 1.87 -2.42 -12.30
CA ALA A 121 2.38 -3.63 -11.69
C ALA A 121 3.62 -4.15 -12.42
N ILE A 122 3.61 -4.21 -13.75
CA ILE A 122 4.74 -4.65 -14.57
C ILE A 122 5.96 -3.76 -14.35
N VAL A 123 5.80 -2.43 -14.45
CA VAL A 123 6.93 -1.49 -14.32
C VAL A 123 7.53 -1.51 -12.92
N THR A 124 6.70 -1.66 -11.89
CA THR A 124 7.16 -1.53 -10.49
C THR A 124 7.51 -2.85 -9.82
N GLN A 125 7.28 -3.99 -10.49
CA GLN A 125 7.54 -5.31 -9.94
C GLN A 125 8.99 -5.50 -9.44
N PRO A 126 10.05 -5.10 -10.17
CA PRO A 126 11.43 -5.25 -9.70
C PRO A 126 11.69 -4.54 -8.37
N LEU A 127 11.14 -3.33 -8.20
CA LEU A 127 11.30 -2.54 -6.99
C LEU A 127 10.49 -3.10 -5.82
N ASP A 128 9.29 -3.63 -6.09
CA ASP A 128 8.46 -4.26 -5.07
C ASP A 128 9.09 -5.56 -4.56
N THR A 129 9.62 -6.39 -5.46
CA THR A 129 10.39 -7.59 -5.11
C THR A 129 11.65 -7.23 -4.32
N ALA A 130 12.43 -6.23 -4.76
CA ALA A 130 13.61 -5.78 -4.04
C ALA A 130 13.28 -5.25 -2.64
N SER A 131 12.22 -4.46 -2.50
CA SER A 131 11.77 -3.95 -1.20
C SER A 131 11.34 -5.09 -0.26
N SER A 132 10.60 -6.08 -0.77
CA SER A 132 10.19 -7.24 0.02
C SER A 132 11.38 -8.09 0.47
N ARG A 133 12.38 -8.32 -0.41
CA ARG A 133 13.62 -9.01 -0.03
C ARG A 133 14.38 -8.26 1.06
N MET A 134 14.52 -6.94 0.93
CA MET A 134 15.14 -6.11 1.97
C MET A 134 14.39 -6.19 3.31
N GLN A 135 13.06 -6.09 3.29
CA GLN A 135 12.23 -6.19 4.51
C GLN A 135 12.30 -7.56 5.18
N THR A 136 12.45 -8.63 4.41
CA THR A 136 12.45 -10.01 4.93
C THR A 136 13.84 -10.49 5.33
N SER A 137 14.91 -9.91 4.78
CA SER A 137 16.32 -10.21 5.12
C SER A 137 16.61 -10.08 6.61
N ALA A 138 17.58 -10.84 7.14
CA ALA A 138 17.94 -10.78 8.55
C ALA A 138 18.26 -9.34 8.98
N PHE A 139 17.91 -8.99 10.22
CA PHE A 139 18.21 -7.66 10.75
C PHE A 139 19.72 -7.38 10.66
N GLY A 140 20.08 -6.15 10.30
CA GLY A 140 21.46 -5.74 10.01
C GLY A 140 22.07 -6.27 8.70
N LYS A 141 21.50 -7.30 8.05
CA LYS A 141 22.06 -7.93 6.84
C LYS A 141 21.41 -7.47 5.52
N SER A 142 20.44 -6.54 5.54
CA SER A 142 19.80 -6.04 4.32
C SER A 142 20.80 -5.39 3.37
N LYS A 143 20.80 -5.85 2.13
CA LYS A 143 21.57 -5.26 1.04
C LYS A 143 20.88 -4.00 0.52
N GLY A 144 21.66 -3.06 -0.03
CA GLY A 144 21.12 -1.86 -0.68
C GLY A 144 20.40 -2.19 -1.98
N LEU A 145 19.55 -1.26 -2.45
CA LEU A 145 18.71 -1.45 -3.65
C LEU A 145 19.49 -1.97 -4.87
N TRP A 146 20.60 -1.33 -5.21
CA TRP A 146 21.41 -1.70 -6.36
C TRP A 146 21.92 -3.14 -6.27
N LYS A 147 22.44 -3.53 -5.11
CA LYS A 147 22.95 -4.88 -4.87
C LYS A 147 21.82 -5.91 -4.93
N THR A 148 20.66 -5.61 -4.36
CA THR A 148 19.48 -6.48 -4.42
C THR A 148 18.94 -6.68 -5.84
N LEU A 149 19.06 -5.67 -6.71
CA LEU A 149 18.63 -5.77 -8.11
C LEU A 149 19.65 -6.49 -9.01
N THR A 150 20.95 -6.40 -8.72
CA THR A 150 22.01 -6.96 -9.58
C THR A 150 22.44 -8.37 -9.20
N GLU A 151 22.21 -8.82 -7.97
CA GLU A 151 22.58 -10.18 -7.52
C GLU A 151 21.67 -11.30 -8.08
N GLY A 152 20.47 -10.95 -8.54
CA GLY A 152 19.49 -11.90 -9.06
C GLY A 152 19.44 -11.96 -10.59
N THR A 153 18.71 -12.92 -11.13
CA THR A 153 18.34 -12.92 -12.55
C THR A 153 17.18 -11.95 -12.82
N LEU A 154 16.99 -11.54 -14.08
CA LEU A 154 15.83 -10.73 -14.46
C LEU A 154 14.51 -11.42 -14.09
N SER A 155 14.42 -12.75 -14.19
CA SER A 155 13.23 -13.50 -13.77
C SER A 155 12.94 -13.31 -12.28
N ASP A 156 13.99 -13.34 -11.44
CA ASP A 156 13.86 -13.17 -9.99
C ASP A 156 13.33 -11.78 -9.62
N ALA A 157 13.60 -10.76 -10.43
CA ALA A 157 13.05 -9.42 -10.19
C ALA A 157 11.52 -9.37 -10.40
N PHE A 158 10.99 -10.22 -11.29
CA PHE A 158 9.57 -10.32 -11.61
C PHE A 158 8.82 -11.39 -10.80
N ASP A 159 9.47 -11.96 -9.78
CA ASP A 159 8.86 -12.90 -8.85
C ASP A 159 7.57 -12.34 -8.24
N GLY A 160 6.48 -13.10 -8.36
CA GLY A 160 5.17 -12.70 -7.86
C GLY A 160 4.37 -11.80 -8.80
N LEU A 161 4.83 -11.49 -10.02
CA LEU A 161 4.10 -10.63 -10.97
C LEU A 161 2.67 -11.11 -11.23
N GLY A 162 2.46 -12.42 -11.46
CA GLY A 162 1.13 -12.97 -11.69
C GLY A 162 0.18 -12.74 -10.50
N ILE A 163 0.71 -12.81 -9.28
CA ILE A 163 -0.06 -12.50 -8.07
C ILE A 163 -0.26 -10.99 -7.93
N SER A 164 0.74 -10.15 -8.24
CA SER A 164 0.59 -8.70 -8.28
C SER A 164 -0.52 -8.26 -9.22
N LEU A 165 -0.61 -8.88 -10.41
CA LEU A 165 -1.68 -8.63 -11.38
C LEU A 165 -3.05 -9.05 -10.81
N LEU A 166 -3.14 -10.22 -10.18
CA LEU A 166 -4.37 -10.62 -9.49
C LEU A 166 -4.77 -9.62 -8.39
N LEU A 167 -3.80 -9.12 -7.63
CA LEU A 167 -4.02 -8.15 -6.56
C LEU A 167 -4.41 -6.75 -7.06
N THR A 168 -4.27 -6.43 -8.35
CA THR A 168 -4.86 -5.20 -8.91
C THR A 168 -6.38 -5.18 -8.83
N SER A 169 -7.03 -6.33 -8.63
CA SER A 169 -8.47 -6.43 -8.36
C SER A 169 -8.86 -5.98 -6.95
N ASN A 170 -7.91 -5.89 -6.00
CA ASN A 170 -8.21 -5.55 -4.61
C ASN A 170 -8.91 -4.18 -4.46
N PRO A 171 -8.43 -3.08 -5.09
CA PRO A 171 -9.17 -1.82 -5.11
C PRO A 171 -10.57 -1.94 -5.70
N ALA A 172 -10.77 -2.73 -6.76
CA ALA A 172 -12.08 -2.92 -7.38
C ALA A 172 -13.07 -3.61 -6.41
N ILE A 173 -12.62 -4.64 -5.69
CA ILE A 173 -13.40 -5.29 -4.63
C ILE A 173 -13.73 -4.28 -3.52
N GLN A 174 -12.73 -3.52 -3.06
CA GLN A 174 -12.91 -2.51 -2.01
C GLN A 174 -13.95 -1.46 -2.42
N TYR A 175 -13.84 -0.86 -3.60
CA TYR A 175 -14.78 0.16 -4.07
C TYR A 175 -16.18 -0.42 -4.28
N THR A 176 -16.30 -1.63 -4.81
CA THR A 176 -17.60 -2.29 -4.99
C THR A 176 -18.30 -2.52 -3.65
N VAL A 177 -17.57 -3.03 -2.65
CA VAL A 177 -18.11 -3.21 -1.29
C VAL A 177 -18.47 -1.86 -0.67
N PHE A 178 -17.62 -0.84 -0.84
CA PHE A 178 -17.86 0.51 -0.34
C PHE A 178 -19.15 1.10 -0.91
N ASP A 179 -19.33 1.03 -2.23
CA ASP A 179 -20.52 1.55 -2.90
C ASP A 179 -21.79 0.81 -2.48
N GLN A 180 -21.75 -0.52 -2.35
CA GLN A 180 -22.89 -1.29 -1.88
C GLN A 180 -23.27 -0.93 -0.44
N LEU A 181 -22.29 -0.82 0.46
CA LEU A 181 -22.53 -0.42 1.85
C LEU A 181 -23.06 1.02 1.93
N LYS A 182 -22.47 1.94 1.15
CA LYS A 182 -22.90 3.34 1.09
C LYS A 182 -24.33 3.45 0.60
N GLN A 183 -24.69 2.76 -0.48
CA GLN A 183 -26.05 2.76 -1.01
C GLN A 183 -27.07 2.16 -0.02
N ARG A 184 -26.73 1.07 0.67
CA ARG A 184 -27.61 0.47 1.69
C ARG A 184 -27.88 1.44 2.84
N LEU A 185 -26.86 2.13 3.33
CA LEU A 185 -27.00 3.11 4.40
C LEU A 185 -27.78 4.36 3.96
N LEU A 186 -27.53 4.86 2.74
CA LEU A 186 -28.32 5.97 2.19
C LEU A 186 -29.78 5.58 2.05
N LYS A 187 -30.10 4.38 1.55
CA LYS A 187 -31.48 3.86 1.48
C LYS A 187 -32.12 3.73 2.86
N GLN A 188 -31.39 3.25 3.86
CA GLN A 188 -31.89 3.16 5.24
C GLN A 188 -32.14 4.54 5.85
N LYS A 189 -31.24 5.51 5.62
CA LYS A 189 -31.43 6.89 6.09
C LYS A 189 -32.58 7.59 5.37
N LEU A 190 -32.75 7.39 4.07
CA LEU A 190 -33.90 7.92 3.32
C LEU A 190 -35.22 7.35 3.84
N LYS A 191 -35.29 6.04 4.12
CA LYS A 191 -36.47 5.43 4.76
C LYS A 191 -36.76 5.97 6.17
N LYS A 192 -35.75 6.50 6.86
CA LYS A 192 -35.86 7.04 8.22
C LYS A 192 -36.05 8.56 8.22
N ALA A 193 -35.73 9.24 7.12
CA ALA A 193 -35.81 10.68 6.92
C ALA A 193 -37.12 11.13 6.24
N ASP A 194 -38.08 10.23 6.03
CA ASP A 194 -39.46 10.56 5.65
C ASP A 194 -40.15 11.50 6.68
N HIS A 195 -39.48 11.82 7.79
CA HIS A 195 -39.93 12.75 8.83
C HIS A 195 -39.08 14.04 8.94
N ASP A 196 -37.96 14.21 8.23
CA ASP A 196 -37.17 15.46 8.33
C ASP A 196 -36.30 15.77 7.10
N SER A 197 -36.52 16.95 6.53
CA SER A 197 -36.04 17.41 5.22
C SER A 197 -34.59 17.94 5.27
N SER A 198 -33.60 17.06 5.45
CA SER A 198 -32.19 17.45 5.36
C SER A 198 -31.40 16.61 4.33
N PRO A 199 -30.53 17.21 3.50
CA PRO A 199 -29.70 16.47 2.57
C PRO A 199 -28.76 15.54 3.34
N VAL A 200 -28.91 14.23 3.14
CA VAL A 200 -28.15 13.20 3.85
C VAL A 200 -26.72 13.14 3.30
N VAL A 201 -25.87 14.06 3.75
CA VAL A 201 -24.42 13.99 3.52
C VAL A 201 -23.83 12.97 4.49
N LEU A 202 -22.96 12.09 3.99
CA LEU A 202 -22.27 11.11 4.82
C LEU A 202 -21.23 11.84 5.67
N SER A 203 -21.33 11.73 7.00
CA SER A 203 -20.28 12.24 7.90
C SER A 203 -18.92 11.64 7.52
N ALA A 204 -17.86 12.44 7.59
CA ALA A 204 -16.49 12.01 7.29
C ALA A 204 -16.10 10.75 8.08
N PHE A 205 -16.53 10.66 9.34
CA PHE A 205 -16.30 9.48 10.18
C PHE A 205 -17.05 8.23 9.66
N THR A 206 -18.29 8.40 9.20
CA THR A 206 -19.04 7.28 8.61
C THR A 206 -18.40 6.84 7.30
N ALA A 207 -18.00 7.78 6.43
CA ALA A 207 -17.28 7.47 5.20
C ALA A 207 -15.97 6.72 5.47
N PHE A 208 -15.22 7.15 6.48
CA PHE A 208 -14.02 6.46 6.95
C PHE A 208 -14.32 5.03 7.41
N LEU A 209 -15.35 4.83 8.25
CA LEU A 209 -15.71 3.51 8.77
C LEU A 209 -16.15 2.56 7.65
N LEU A 210 -16.97 3.03 6.70
CA LEU A 210 -17.30 2.25 5.51
C LEU A 210 -16.05 1.90 4.71
N GLY A 211 -15.14 2.87 4.53
CA GLY A 211 -13.87 2.66 3.83
C GLY A 211 -13.04 1.57 4.50
N ALA A 212 -12.91 1.62 5.83
CA ALA A 212 -12.18 0.65 6.63
C ALA A 212 -12.80 -0.76 6.54
N ILE A 213 -14.12 -0.89 6.70
CA ILE A 213 -14.82 -2.18 6.60
C ILE A 213 -14.66 -2.76 5.19
N SER A 214 -14.84 -1.94 4.16
CA SER A 214 -14.71 -2.36 2.76
C SER A 214 -13.29 -2.84 2.46
N LYS A 215 -12.29 -2.12 2.97
CA LYS A 215 -10.87 -2.49 2.82
C LYS A 215 -10.53 -3.77 3.58
N SER A 216 -11.11 -3.99 4.76
CA SER A 216 -10.95 -5.23 5.53
C SER A 216 -11.55 -6.43 4.79
N ILE A 217 -12.75 -6.31 4.23
CA ILE A 217 -13.39 -7.37 3.44
C ILE A 217 -12.58 -7.68 2.18
N ALA A 218 -12.18 -6.66 1.42
CA ALA A 218 -11.34 -6.84 0.23
C ALA A 218 -10.00 -7.49 0.59
N THR A 219 -9.39 -7.05 1.70
CA THR A 219 -8.15 -7.63 2.22
C THR A 219 -8.34 -9.09 2.59
N PHE A 220 -9.39 -9.45 3.33
CA PHE A 220 -9.67 -10.82 3.71
C PHE A 220 -9.78 -11.76 2.50
N LEU A 221 -10.56 -11.36 1.48
CA LEU A 221 -10.76 -12.15 0.27
C LEU A 221 -9.49 -12.32 -0.56
N THR A 222 -8.63 -11.31 -0.59
CA THR A 222 -7.38 -11.33 -1.35
C THR A 222 -6.17 -11.78 -0.53
N TYR A 223 -6.36 -12.01 0.78
CA TYR A 223 -5.27 -12.27 1.71
C TYR A 223 -4.41 -13.48 1.35
N PRO A 224 -4.99 -14.64 0.94
CA PRO A 224 -4.19 -15.80 0.54
C PRO A 224 -3.19 -15.45 -0.57
N ALA A 225 -3.60 -14.64 -1.55
CA ALA A 225 -2.74 -14.15 -2.61
C ALA A 225 -1.67 -13.19 -2.07
N ILE A 226 -2.02 -12.28 -1.15
CA ILE A 226 -1.05 -11.37 -0.50
C ILE A 226 0.04 -12.17 0.22
N ARG A 227 -0.32 -13.20 0.98
CA ARG A 227 0.65 -14.04 1.67
C ARG A 227 1.55 -14.76 0.68
N CYS A 228 0.99 -15.41 -0.34
CA CYS A 228 1.78 -16.09 -1.37
C CYS A 228 2.77 -15.14 -2.06
N LYS A 229 2.33 -13.91 -2.37
CA LYS A 229 3.20 -12.88 -2.96
C LYS A 229 4.39 -12.57 -2.03
N VAL A 230 4.14 -12.30 -0.75
CA VAL A 230 5.21 -11.98 0.21
C VAL A 230 6.20 -13.12 0.34
N MET A 231 5.74 -14.38 0.37
CA MET A 231 6.65 -15.53 0.47
C MET A 231 7.48 -15.74 -0.80
N ILE A 232 6.90 -15.52 -1.98
CA ILE A 232 7.63 -15.57 -3.25
C ILE A 232 8.70 -14.47 -3.30
N GLN A 233 8.37 -13.27 -2.82
CA GLN A 233 9.28 -12.12 -2.80
C GLN A 233 10.16 -12.06 -1.53
N ALA A 234 10.12 -13.06 -0.65
CA ALA A 234 10.95 -13.09 0.54
C ALA A 234 12.42 -13.34 0.16
N ALA A 235 13.34 -12.78 0.94
CA ALA A 235 14.75 -13.12 0.88
C ALA A 235 14.93 -14.61 1.17
N ASP A 236 15.88 -15.23 0.49
CA ASP A 236 16.28 -16.59 0.83
C ASP A 236 17.04 -16.58 2.15
N PRO A 237 16.87 -17.62 2.99
CA PRO A 237 17.65 -17.75 4.21
C PRO A 237 19.14 -17.78 3.85
N GLU A 238 19.94 -16.96 4.53
CA GLU A 238 21.39 -17.05 4.46
C GLU A 238 21.81 -18.24 5.34
N ASP A 239 22.26 -19.33 4.72
CA ASP A 239 23.03 -20.34 5.43
C ASP A 239 24.39 -19.70 5.75
N ASP A 240 24.71 -19.55 7.04
CA ASP A 240 25.95 -18.92 7.53
C ASP A 240 27.20 -19.83 7.36
N ASP A 241 27.10 -20.96 6.64
CA ASP A 241 28.22 -21.85 6.34
C ASP A 241 28.82 -21.56 4.94
N ASP A 242 30.03 -20.99 4.91
CA ASP A 242 30.80 -20.64 3.71
C ASP A 242 31.25 -21.86 2.87
N ASP A 243 30.99 -23.10 3.31
CA ASP A 243 31.56 -24.32 2.72
C ASP A 243 30.70 -25.01 1.64
N ASP A 244 29.47 -24.56 1.36
CA ASP A 244 28.60 -25.27 0.40
C ASP A 244 28.00 -24.37 -0.70
N LYS A 245 28.89 -23.79 -1.52
CA LYS A 245 28.50 -23.11 -2.78
C LYS A 245 27.70 -24.01 -3.73
N THR A 246 27.78 -25.34 -3.56
CA THR A 246 27.04 -26.35 -4.31
C THR A 246 25.55 -26.40 -3.95
N LYS A 247 25.17 -26.20 -2.67
CA LYS A 247 23.76 -26.12 -2.23
C LYS A 247 23.05 -24.83 -2.63
N ARG A 248 23.79 -23.72 -2.81
CA ARG A 248 23.26 -22.44 -3.33
C ARG A 248 22.59 -22.58 -4.70
N ALA A 249 23.03 -23.54 -5.53
CA ALA A 249 22.44 -23.80 -6.84
C ALA A 249 21.16 -24.66 -6.77
N GLN A 250 21.02 -25.51 -5.74
CA GLN A 250 19.88 -26.41 -5.57
C GLN A 250 18.70 -25.77 -4.81
N SER A 251 18.97 -24.81 -3.93
CA SER A 251 17.94 -24.04 -3.18
C SER A 251 17.30 -22.90 -4.02
N LYS A 252 17.84 -22.59 -5.20
CA LYS A 252 17.19 -21.72 -6.21
C LYS A 252 16.01 -22.42 -6.92
N SER A 253 15.30 -23.30 -6.24
CA SER A 253 14.05 -23.85 -6.76
C SER A 253 13.08 -22.69 -6.96
N ARG A 254 12.93 -22.27 -8.22
CA ARG A 254 11.91 -21.34 -8.73
C ARG A 254 10.72 -21.32 -7.77
N LYS A 255 10.51 -20.19 -7.07
CA LYS A 255 9.39 -19.98 -6.14
C LYS A 255 8.10 -19.91 -6.94
N THR A 256 7.69 -21.07 -7.44
CA THR A 256 6.51 -21.22 -8.27
C THR A 256 5.32 -21.01 -7.37
N VAL A 257 4.29 -20.31 -7.86
CA VAL A 257 3.07 -20.05 -7.10
C VAL A 257 2.48 -21.35 -6.54
N SER A 258 2.47 -22.42 -7.34
CA SER A 258 2.04 -23.75 -6.92
C SER A 258 2.89 -24.35 -5.80
N GLY A 259 4.21 -24.15 -5.85
CA GLY A 259 5.14 -24.60 -4.82
C GLY A 259 4.89 -23.92 -3.48
N VAL A 260 4.68 -22.59 -3.50
CA VAL A 260 4.37 -21.80 -2.30
C VAL A 260 2.99 -22.16 -1.73
N VAL A 261 1.97 -22.29 -2.57
CA VAL A 261 0.63 -22.73 -2.15
C VAL A 261 0.68 -24.12 -1.53
N SER A 262 1.36 -25.07 -2.17
CA SER A 262 1.53 -26.44 -1.67
C SER A 262 2.31 -26.47 -0.35
N ALA A 263 3.36 -25.66 -0.22
CA ALA A 263 4.14 -25.55 1.01
C ALA A 263 3.31 -25.03 2.18
N ILE A 264 2.52 -23.97 1.98
CA ILE A 264 1.60 -23.45 3.01
C ILE A 264 0.59 -24.53 3.39
N TRP A 265 -0.06 -25.13 2.39
CA TRP A 265 -1.10 -26.13 2.62
C TRP A 265 -0.59 -27.33 3.42
N ARG A 266 0.58 -27.87 3.05
CA ARG A 266 1.16 -29.06 3.71
C ARG A 266 1.73 -28.76 5.09
N ARG A 267 2.33 -27.58 5.31
CA ARG A 267 3.03 -27.27 6.57
C ARG A 267 2.16 -26.57 7.61
N GLU A 268 1.18 -25.77 7.17
CA GLU A 268 0.39 -24.91 8.05
C GLU A 268 -1.14 -25.05 7.84
N GLY A 269 -1.57 -25.77 6.80
CA GLY A 269 -2.98 -25.95 6.48
C GLY A 269 -3.66 -24.68 5.96
N ILE A 270 -5.00 -24.69 5.97
CA ILE A 270 -5.84 -23.59 5.46
C ILE A 270 -5.65 -22.29 6.26
N LEU A 271 -5.51 -22.38 7.58
CA LEU A 271 -5.32 -21.22 8.45
C LEU A 271 -3.95 -20.57 8.25
N GLY A 272 -2.97 -21.32 7.76
CA GLY A 272 -1.68 -20.77 7.35
C GLY A 272 -1.86 -19.59 6.40
N PHE A 273 -2.72 -19.68 5.38
CA PHE A 273 -2.89 -18.61 4.39
C PHE A 273 -3.25 -17.26 5.02
N PHE A 274 -3.82 -17.24 6.22
CA PHE A 274 -4.23 -16.05 6.97
C PHE A 274 -3.24 -15.59 8.04
N LYS A 275 -2.03 -16.17 8.10
CA LYS A 275 -0.98 -15.78 9.02
C LYS A 275 -0.57 -14.31 8.83
N GLY A 276 -0.82 -13.48 9.86
CA GLY A 276 -0.53 -12.04 9.89
C GLY A 276 -1.67 -11.16 9.37
N LEU A 277 -2.88 -11.71 9.22
CA LEU A 277 -4.05 -10.96 8.74
C LEU A 277 -4.43 -9.86 9.73
N ASP A 278 -4.41 -10.20 11.01
CA ASP A 278 -4.56 -9.29 12.14
C ASP A 278 -3.63 -8.08 12.05
N ALA A 279 -2.34 -8.33 11.82
CA ALA A 279 -1.34 -7.27 11.66
C ALA A 279 -1.63 -6.40 10.42
N GLN A 280 -2.12 -7.00 9.32
CA GLN A 280 -2.50 -6.25 8.13
C GLN A 280 -3.72 -5.35 8.34
N ILE A 281 -4.74 -5.85 9.04
CA ILE A 281 -5.95 -5.08 9.34
C ILE A 281 -5.60 -3.94 10.31
N THR A 282 -4.86 -4.23 11.38
CA THR A 282 -4.41 -3.22 12.35
C THR A 282 -3.59 -2.13 11.67
N LYS A 283 -2.58 -2.49 10.86
CA LYS A 283 -1.80 -1.53 10.07
C LYS A 283 -2.69 -0.68 9.17
N THR A 284 -3.66 -1.30 8.51
CA THR A 284 -4.56 -0.60 7.58
C THR A 284 -5.42 0.44 8.30
N VAL A 285 -5.98 0.09 9.45
CA VAL A 285 -6.79 1.00 10.26
C VAL A 285 -5.93 2.13 10.84
N LEU A 286 -4.76 1.80 11.41
CA LEU A 286 -3.82 2.79 11.95
C LEU A 286 -3.33 3.76 10.88
N SER A 287 -2.96 3.25 9.70
CA SER A 287 -2.50 4.08 8.59
C SER A 287 -3.58 5.05 8.13
N SER A 288 -4.82 4.58 8.06
CA SER A 288 -5.94 5.44 7.64
C SER A 288 -6.26 6.49 8.72
N ALA A 289 -6.21 6.12 10.00
CA ALA A 289 -6.42 7.05 11.11
C ALA A 289 -5.31 8.12 11.19
N LEU A 290 -4.04 7.71 11.08
CA LEU A 290 -2.89 8.61 11.08
C LEU A 290 -2.90 9.55 9.87
N LEU A 291 -3.23 9.03 8.68
CA LEU A 291 -3.36 9.86 7.48
C LEU A 291 -4.40 10.96 7.68
N LEU A 292 -5.59 10.62 8.21
CA LEU A 292 -6.63 11.60 8.49
C LEU A 292 -6.19 12.62 9.54
N MET A 293 -5.63 12.16 10.66
CA MET A 293 -5.14 13.04 11.73
C MET A 293 -4.08 14.02 11.21
N ILE A 294 -3.10 13.52 10.46
CA ILE A 294 -2.02 14.35 9.92
C ILE A 294 -2.59 15.31 8.86
N LYS A 295 -3.48 14.84 7.99
CA LYS A 295 -4.15 15.69 7.01
C LYS A 295 -4.90 16.83 7.69
N GLU A 296 -5.72 16.55 8.71
CA GLU A 296 -6.45 17.57 9.46
C GLU A 296 -5.53 18.62 10.08
N LYS A 297 -4.42 18.19 10.71
CA LYS A 297 -3.44 19.11 11.29
C LYS A 297 -2.74 19.96 10.25
N ILE A 298 -2.32 19.36 9.13
CA ILE A 298 -1.66 20.12 8.05
C ILE A 298 -2.64 21.09 7.41
N THR A 299 -3.85 20.67 7.06
CA THR A 299 -4.88 21.55 6.47
C THR A 299 -5.19 22.73 7.38
N ALA A 300 -5.31 22.52 8.70
CA ALA A 300 -5.51 23.59 9.66
C ALA A 300 -4.33 24.60 9.67
N ILE A 301 -3.09 24.11 9.68
CA ILE A 301 -1.89 24.95 9.60
C ILE A 301 -1.86 25.74 8.28
N THR A 302 -2.15 25.09 7.16
CA THR A 302 -2.16 25.74 5.84
C THR A 302 -3.21 26.84 5.75
N TRP A 303 -4.41 26.62 6.30
CA TRP A 303 -5.44 27.66 6.39
C TRP A 303 -4.98 28.87 7.22
N VAL A 304 -4.37 28.63 8.38
CA VAL A 304 -3.82 29.71 9.23
C VAL A 304 -2.74 30.49 8.49
N LEU A 305 -1.85 29.80 7.76
CA LEU A 305 -0.81 30.43 6.94
C LEU A 305 -1.41 31.25 5.78
N ILE A 306 -2.41 30.73 5.07
CA ILE A 306 -3.11 31.46 3.99
C ILE A 306 -3.75 32.73 4.54
N LEU A 307 -4.41 32.66 5.70
CA LEU A 307 -5.02 33.81 6.35
C LEU A 307 -3.96 34.83 6.79
N ALA A 308 -2.83 34.38 7.34
CA ALA A 308 -1.72 35.25 7.72
C ALA A 308 -1.11 35.97 6.50
N ILE A 309 -0.93 35.26 5.39
CA ILE A 309 -0.41 35.82 4.13
C ILE A 309 -1.41 36.80 3.50
N ARG A 310 -2.70 36.48 3.49
CA ARG A 310 -3.73 37.42 3.01
C ARG A 310 -3.76 38.69 3.87
N ARG A 311 -3.66 38.55 5.20
CA ARG A 311 -3.60 39.69 6.11
C ARG A 311 -2.36 40.54 5.86
N SER A 312 -1.18 39.94 5.66
CA SER A 312 0.04 40.70 5.39
C SER A 312 0.02 41.39 4.01
N LEU A 313 -0.55 40.75 2.98
CA LEU A 313 -0.74 41.34 1.66
C LEU A 313 -1.75 42.50 1.67
N LEU A 314 -2.85 42.36 2.41
CA LEU A 314 -3.83 43.44 2.58
C LEU A 314 -3.22 44.64 3.32
N LEU A 315 -2.41 44.38 4.36
CA LEU A 315 -1.68 45.44 5.07
C LEU A 315 -0.63 46.12 4.18
N ARG A 316 0.03 45.36 3.29
CA ARG A 316 1.01 45.90 2.34
C ARG A 316 0.36 46.75 1.24
N ASN A 317 -0.79 46.33 0.72
CA ASN A 317 -1.55 47.09 -0.27
C ASN A 317 -2.25 48.33 0.34
N GLY A 318 -2.65 48.27 1.62
CA GLY A 318 -3.17 49.44 2.34
C GLY A 318 -2.14 50.54 2.52
N ARG A 319 -0.85 50.20 2.71
CA ARG A 319 0.26 51.17 2.78
C ARG A 319 0.59 51.84 1.44
N LEU A 320 0.29 51.20 0.31
CA LEU A 320 0.55 51.73 -1.03
C LEU A 320 -0.56 52.68 -1.54
N LYS A 321 -1.74 52.71 -0.89
CA LYS A 321 -2.84 53.62 -1.24
C LYS A 321 -2.85 54.94 -0.47
N ASN A 322 -2.00 55.07 0.55
CA ASN A 322 -1.89 56.25 1.42
C ASN A 322 -0.60 57.07 1.17
N VAL A 323 0.03 56.89 0.00
CA VAL A 323 1.14 57.71 -0.51
C VAL A 323 0.68 58.30 -1.83
#